data_AF-A0A6V7JCU8-F1
#
_entry.id   AF-A0A6V7JCU8-F1
#
_cell.length_a   1.000
_cell.length_b   1.000
_cell.length_c   1.000
_cell.angle_alpha   90.00
_cell.angle_beta   90.00
_cell.angle_gamma   90.00
#
_symmetry.space_group_name_H-M   'P 1'
#
loop_
_entity.id
_entity.type
_entity.pdbx_description
1 polymer ?
#
loop_
_entity_poly.entity_id
_entity_poly.type
_entity_poly.pdbx_seq_one_letter_code
_entity_poly.pdbx_strand_id
1 'polypeptide(L)' 'SGDVVGFEGQLTPIGGPTSASFLVTSPDLEGIPNVRYFIVLHTDYDHFAVEAACRNSGDV' A
#
# COMPACT_ATOMS: atom_id res chain seq x y z
N SER A 1 20.72 -17.83 3.75
CA SER A 1 19.35 -17.91 4.28
C SER A 1 18.85 -16.50 4.34
N GLY A 2 17.91 -16.09 3.49
CA GLY A 2 17.27 -14.79 3.61
C GLY A 2 16.11 -14.94 4.58
N ASP A 3 16.10 -14.17 5.66
CA ASP A 3 14.98 -14.18 6.58
C ASP A 3 13.75 -13.60 5.88
N VAL A 4 12.64 -14.32 5.97
CA VAL A 4 11.34 -13.83 5.47
C VAL A 4 10.80 -12.86 6.50
N VAL A 5 10.77 -11.58 6.16
CA VAL A 5 10.10 -10.57 6.97
C VAL A 5 8.70 -10.35 6.39
N GLY A 6 7.68 -10.72 7.16
CA GLY A 6 6.28 -10.45 6.84
C GLY A 6 5.80 -9.18 7.54
N PHE A 7 5.07 -8.33 6.82
CA PHE A 7 4.35 -7.21 7.41
C PHE A 7 2.87 -7.37 7.06
N GLU A 8 2.01 -7.25 8.05
CA GLU A 8 0.57 -7.13 7.84
C GLU A 8 0.16 -5.66 7.90
N GLY A 9 -0.76 -5.26 7.03
CA GLY A 9 -1.24 -3.89 6.97
C GLY A 9 -2.73 -3.83 6.68
N GLN A 10 -3.29 -2.63 6.77
CA GLN A 10 -4.70 -2.34 6.51
C GLN A 10 -4.82 -1.41 5.30
N LEU A 11 -5.78 -1.72 4.42
CA LEU A 11 -6.18 -0.88 3.29
C LEU A 11 -7.50 -0.17 3.61
N THR A 12 -7.55 1.14 3.40
CA THR A 12 -8.77 1.95 3.50
C THR A 12 -9.04 2.63 2.15
N PRO A 13 -10.15 2.31 1.45
CA PRO A 13 -10.50 2.98 0.21
C PRO A 13 -10.71 4.48 0.44
N ILE A 14 -10.13 5.30 -0.43
CA ILE A 14 -10.34 6.75 -0.42
C ILE A 14 -11.45 7.04 -1.44
N GLY A 15 -12.65 7.35 -0.95
CA GLY A 15 -13.84 7.57 -1.77
C GLY A 15 -14.86 6.44 -1.58
N GLY A 16 -15.41 5.93 -2.68
CA GLY A 16 -16.42 4.87 -2.68
C GLY A 16 -15.85 3.45 -2.78
N PRO A 17 -16.73 2.43 -2.73
CA PRO A 17 -16.34 1.01 -2.79
C PRO A 17 -15.66 0.59 -4.11
N THR A 18 -15.75 1.41 -5.17
CA THR A 18 -15.10 1.19 -6.46
C THR A 18 -13.88 2.10 -6.67
N SER A 19 -13.38 2.74 -5.61
CA SER A 19 -12.21 3.60 -5.71
C SER A 19 -10.96 2.81 -6.07
N ALA A 20 -10.16 3.35 -6.97
CA ALA A 20 -8.82 2.85 -7.26
C ALA A 20 -7.77 3.40 -6.27
N SER A 21 -8.15 4.30 -5.36
CA SER A 21 -7.25 4.95 -4.41
C SER A 21 -7.39 4.37 -3.00
N PHE A 22 -6.27 4.13 -2.34
CA PHE A 22 -6.22 3.52 -1.01
C PHE A 22 -5.22 4.23 -0.10
N LEU A 23 -5.61 4.36 1.17
CA LEU A 23 -4.68 4.61 2.26
C LEU A 23 -4.23 3.26 2.82
N VAL A 24 -2.93 3.04 2.86
CA VAL A 24 -2.30 1.80 3.32
C VAL A 24 -1.53 2.09 4.59
N THR A 25 -1.86 1.38 5.66
CA THR A 25 -1.17 1.48 6.95
C THR A 25 -0.51 0.15 7.26
N SER A 26 0.82 0.13 7.36
CA SER A 26 1.61 -1.05 7.71
C SER A 26 2.74 -0.67 8.65
N PRO A 27 3.17 -1.52 9.60
CA PRO A 27 4.35 -1.25 10.41
C PRO A 27 5.63 -1.32 9.56
N ASP A 28 6.67 -0.58 9.94
CA ASP A 28 8.04 -0.83 9.47
C ASP A 28 8.74 -1.91 10.31
N LEU A 29 10.05 -2.07 10.09
CA LEU A 29 10.90 -3.04 10.80
C LEU A 29 10.98 -2.80 12.32
N GLU A 30 10.67 -1.59 12.80
CA GLU A 30 10.66 -1.24 14.22
C GLU A 30 9.24 -1.27 14.81
N GLY A 31 8.24 -1.65 14.00
CA GLY A 31 6.83 -1.69 14.42
C GLY A 31 6.14 -0.32 14.34
N ILE A 32 6.78 0.70 13.79
CA ILE A 32 6.21 2.05 13.71
C ILE A 32 5.22 2.10 12.55
N PRO A 33 3.96 2.54 12.78
CA PRO A 33 2.97 2.65 11.71
C PRO A 33 3.42 3.59 10.61
N ASN A 34 3.55 3.05 9.40
CA ASN A 34 3.82 3.78 8.18
C ASN A 34 2.55 3.89 7.36
N VAL A 35 2.16 5.13 7.03
CA VAL A 35 1.01 5.40 6.17
C VAL A 35 1.50 5.71 4.74
N ARG A 36 0.82 5.17 3.74
CA ARG A 36 1.13 5.34 2.32
C ARG A 36 -0.14 5.54 1.52
N TYR A 37 -0.04 6.32 0.45
CA TYR A 37 -1.11 6.45 -0.54
C TYR A 37 -0.77 5.62 -1.77
N PHE A 38 -1.72 4.77 -2.19
CA PHE A 38 -1.60 3.91 -3.35
C PHE A 38 -2.76 4.16 -4.33
N ILE A 39 -2.48 4.03 -5.62
CA ILE A 39 -3.48 4.05 -6.68
C ILE A 39 -3.29 2.80 -7.56
N VAL A 40 -4.37 2.05 -7.80
CA VAL A 40 -4.42 1.03 -8.84
C VAL A 40 -4.56 1.73 -10.21
N LEU A 41 -3.51 1.64 -11.02
CA LEU A 41 -3.48 2.23 -12.37
C LEU A 41 -4.22 1.35 -13.38
N HIS A 42 -4.10 0.04 -13.24
CA HIS A 42 -4.77 -0.93 -14.10
C HIS A 42 -4.90 -2.28 -13.39
N THR A 43 -5.99 -3.02 -13.64
CA THR A 43 -6.18 -4.38 -13.14
C THR A 43 -7.18 -5.09 -14.03
N ASP A 44 -7.02 -6.40 -14.18
CA ASP A 44 -8.05 -7.28 -14.75
C ASP A 44 -8.91 -7.94 -13.67
N TYR A 45 -8.71 -7.57 -12.40
CA TYR A 45 -9.36 -8.08 -11.19
C TYR A 45 -9.12 -9.57 -10.86
N ASP A 46 -8.62 -10.36 -11.80
CA ASP A 46 -8.49 -11.82 -11.66
C ASP A 46 -7.02 -12.29 -11.58
N HIS A 47 -6.10 -11.66 -12.31
CA HIS A 47 -4.73 -12.15 -12.45
C HIS A 47 -3.67 -11.11 -12.11
N PHE A 48 -3.94 -9.82 -12.37
CA PHE A 48 -2.96 -8.77 -12.13
C PHE A 48 -3.57 -7.45 -11.68
N ALA A 49 -2.75 -6.69 -10.97
CA ALA A 49 -2.95 -5.27 -10.72
C ALA A 49 -1.60 -4.56 -10.89
N VAL A 50 -1.65 -3.35 -11.44
CA VAL A 50 -0.54 -2.41 -11.53
C VAL A 50 -0.88 -1.26 -10.60
N GLU A 51 -0.04 -1.04 -9.60
CA GLU A 51 -0.21 0.04 -8.63
C GLU A 51 0.91 1.07 -8.71
N ALA A 52 0.60 2.28 -8.27
CA ALA A 52 1.56 3.34 -8.06
C ALA A 52 1.45 3.88 -6.62
N ALA A 53 2.60 4.06 -6.00
CA ALA A 53 2.74 4.80 -4.75
C ALA A 53 3.73 5.93 -4.95
N CYS A 54 3.38 7.12 -4.49
CA CYS A 54 4.28 8.26 -4.44
C CYS A 54 4.61 8.55 -2.98
N ARG A 55 5.90 8.74 -2.69
CA ARG A 55 6.37 9.28 -1.41
C ARG A 55 7.22 10.50 -1.70
N ASN A 56 7.00 11.56 -0.93
CA ASN A 56 7.93 12.69 -0.94
C ASN A 56 9.26 12.21 -0.37
N SER A 57 10.37 12.49 -1.06
CA SER A 57 11.72 12.10 -0.62
C SER A 57 12.14 12.74 0.72
N GLY A 58 11.35 13.66 1.26
CA GLY A 58 11.57 14.30 2.56
C GLY A 58 10.65 13.81 3.68
N ASP A 59 9.71 12.90 3.41
CA ASP A 59 8.97 12.18 4.46
C ASP A 59 9.86 11.02 4.95
N VAL A 60 10.72 11.33 5.92
CA VAL A 60 11.48 10.36 6.73
C VAL A 60 11.03 10.42 8.17
#